data_AF-A0A1X3ISQ8-F1
#
_entry.id   AF-A0A1X3ISQ8-F1
#
_cell.length_a   1.000
_cell.length_b   1.000
_cell.length_c   1.000
_cell.angle_alpha   90.00
_cell.angle_beta   90.00
_cell.angle_gamma   90.00
#
_symmetry.space_group_name_H-M   'P 1'
#
loop_
_entity.id
_entity.type
_entity.pdbx_description
1 polymer ?
#
loop_
_entity_poly.entity_id
_entity_poly.type
_entity_poly.pdbx_seq_one_letter_code
_entity_poly.pdbx_strand_id
1 'polypeptide(L)' 'MMITGNGINTVTVNGKVKHITELDDITLCLEWTKLREENNRLYEIKYHPSLMLMYTYISINMLTATSGGFTSG' A
#
# COMPACT_ATOMS: atom_id res chain seq x y z
N MET A 1 -9.55 -7.31 6.16
CA MET A 1 -9.17 -6.27 5.18
C MET A 1 -10.39 -6.04 4.30
N MET A 2 -11.10 -4.91 4.44
CA MET A 2 -12.27 -4.63 3.59
C MET A 2 -11.80 -4.03 2.27
N ILE A 3 -11.90 -4.78 1.17
CA ILE A 3 -11.84 -4.23 -0.19
C ILE A 3 -13.28 -3.90 -0.57
N THR A 4 -13.71 -2.65 -0.31
CA THR A 4 -14.97 -2.13 -0.86
C THR A 4 -14.73 -1.77 -2.32
N GLY A 5 -14.84 -2.75 -3.21
CA GLY A 5 -14.68 -2.55 -4.64
C GLY A 5 -15.90 -1.83 -5.23
N ASN A 6 -15.92 -0.50 -5.17
CA ASN A 6 -17.03 0.31 -5.69
C ASN A 6 -17.06 0.41 -7.24
N GLY A 7 -16.30 -0.44 -7.94
CA GLY A 7 -16.13 -0.41 -9.39
C GLY A 7 -14.94 0.45 -9.84
N ILE A 8 -14.31 0.06 -10.95
CA ILE A 8 -13.21 0.82 -11.57
C ILE A 8 -13.76 2.19 -12.03
N ASN A 9 -12.93 3.25 -11.97
CA ASN A 9 -13.30 4.61 -12.38
C ASN A 9 -14.48 5.21 -11.59
N THR A 10 -14.60 4.84 -10.31
CA THR A 10 -15.57 5.44 -9.39
C THR A 10 -14.88 6.12 -8.21
N VAL A 11 -15.51 7.16 -7.68
CA VAL A 11 -15.08 7.85 -6.45
C VAL A 11 -16.27 7.97 -5.50
N THR A 12 -15.98 7.99 -4.20
CA THR A 12 -17.03 8.20 -3.19
C THR A 12 -17.03 9.66 -2.75
N VAL A 13 -17.99 10.43 -3.24
CA VAL A 13 -18.18 11.84 -2.87
C VAL A 13 -19.39 11.95 -1.96
N ASN A 14 -19.21 12.49 -0.75
CA ASN A 14 -20.26 12.63 0.26
C ASN A 14 -21.01 11.32 0.56
N GLY A 15 -20.29 10.19 0.61
CA GLY A 15 -20.87 8.87 0.87
C GLY A 15 -21.63 8.25 -0.31
N LYS A 16 -21.63 8.89 -1.49
CA LYS A 16 -22.22 8.35 -2.72
C LYS A 16 -21.13 7.98 -3.72
N VAL A 17 -21.26 6.81 -4.32
CA VAL A 17 -20.41 6.36 -5.43
C VAL A 17 -20.84 7.09 -6.68
N LYS A 18 -19.89 7.74 -7.36
CA LYS A 18 -20.09 8.41 -8.64
C LYS A 18 -19.06 7.91 -9.64
N HIS A 19 -19.44 7.79 -10.91
CA HIS A 19 -18.48 7.54 -11.98
C HIS A 19 -17.69 8.82 -12.29
N ILE A 20 -16.42 8.73 -12.67
CA ILE A 20 -15.56 9.91 -12.92
C ILE A 20 -16.12 10.84 -14.01
N THR A 21 -16.92 10.33 -14.96
CA THR A 21 -17.56 11.13 -16.01
C THR A 21 -18.74 11.96 -15.50
N GLU A 22 -19.21 11.70 -14.28
CA GLU A 22 -20.32 12.41 -13.62
C GLU A 22 -19.82 13.53 -12.69
N LEU A 23 -18.50 13.72 -12.59
CA LEU A 23 -17.87 14.77 -11.79
C LEU A 23 -17.58 15.99 -12.65
N ASP A 24 -17.67 17.16 -12.04
CA ASP A 24 -17.10 18.38 -12.61
C ASP A 24 -15.56 18.36 -12.54
N ASP A 25 -14.93 19.17 -13.39
CA ASP A 25 -13.47 19.22 -13.55
C ASP A 25 -12.73 19.53 -12.24
N ILE A 26 -13.33 20.36 -11.37
CA ILE A 26 -12.73 20.77 -10.10
C ILE A 26 -12.75 19.61 -9.11
N THR A 27 -13.90 18.96 -8.96
CA THR A 27 -14.04 17.76 -8.11
C THR A 27 -13.12 16.64 -8.59
N LEU A 28 -13.03 16.42 -9.90
CA LEU A 28 -12.14 15.43 -10.47
C LEU A 28 -10.67 15.71 -10.11
N CYS A 29 -10.19 16.93 -10.32
CA CYS A 29 -8.83 17.34 -9.97
C CYS A 29 -8.52 17.14 -8.47
N LEU A 30 -9.48 17.45 -7.60
CA LEU A 30 -9.32 17.30 -6.16
C LEU A 30 -9.17 15.82 -5.75
N GLU A 31 -10.03 14.95 -6.27
CA GLU A 31 -9.96 13.51 -6.00
C GLU A 31 -8.67 12.88 -6.55
N TRP A 32 -8.23 13.30 -7.75
CA TRP A 32 -6.92 12.88 -8.30
C TRP A 32 -5.74 13.30 -7.41
N THR A 33 -5.81 14.48 -6.81
CA THR A 33 -4.74 14.97 -5.92
C THR A 33 -4.65 14.12 -4.66
N LYS A 34 -5.80 13.80 -4.04
CA LYS A 34 -5.86 12.92 -2.86
C LYS A 34 -5.29 11.53 -3.16
N LEU A 35 -5.70 10.94 -4.28
CA LEU A 35 -5.21 9.61 -4.71
C LEU A 35 -3.70 9.62 -4.95
N ARG A 36 -3.16 10.68 -5.55
CA ARG A 36 -1.72 10.83 -5.76
C ARG A 36 -0.97 10.91 -4.44
N GLU A 37 -1.47 11.67 -3.48
CA GLU A 37 -0.86 11.83 -2.17
C GLU A 37 -0.88 10.51 -1.38
N GLU A 38 -2.02 9.80 -1.38
CA GLU A 38 -2.12 8.49 -0.74
C GLU A 38 -1.15 7.47 -1.36
N ASN A 39 -1.06 7.44 -2.70
CA ASN A 39 -0.13 6.57 -3.41
C ASN A 39 1.33 6.90 -3.08
N ASN A 40 1.68 8.19 -3.01
CA ASN A 40 3.03 8.62 -2.63
C ASN A 40 3.36 8.20 -1.19
N ARG A 41 2.43 8.35 -0.24
CA ARG A 41 2.61 7.88 1.14
C ARG A 41 2.80 6.36 1.23
N LEU A 42 2.06 5.60 0.41
CA LEU A 42 2.25 4.15 0.32
C LEU A 42 3.64 3.79 -0.20
N TYR A 43 4.15 4.53 -1.18
CA TYR A 43 5.53 4.36 -1.66
C TYR A 43 6.57 4.76 -0.61
N GLU A 44 6.38 5.85 0.11
CA GLU A 44 7.27 6.23 1.22
C GLU A 44 7.35 5.15 2.30
N ILE A 45 6.21 4.54 2.67
CA ILE A 45 6.18 3.41 3.61
C ILE A 45 6.88 2.20 3.01
N LYS A 46 6.59 1.84 1.75
CA LYS A 46 7.14 0.65 1.10
C LYS A 46 8.65 0.76 0.83
N TYR A 47 9.15 1.96 0.59
CA TYR A 47 10.57 2.27 0.40
C TYR A 47 11.22 2.82 1.67
N HIS A 48 10.56 2.73 2.84
CA HIS A 48 11.11 3.20 4.09
C HIS A 48 12.33 2.32 4.46
N PRO A 49 13.56 2.88 4.53
CA PRO A 49 14.78 2.10 4.75
C PRO A 49 14.71 1.24 6.02
N SER A 50 14.03 1.70 7.07
CA SER A 50 13.92 0.95 8.32
C SER A 50 13.04 -0.30 8.22
N LEU A 51 11.98 -0.30 7.40
CA LEU A 51 11.15 -1.49 7.19
C LEU A 51 11.90 -2.52 6.34
N MET A 52 12.62 -2.07 5.31
CA MET A 52 13.47 -2.94 4.50
C MET A 52 14.59 -3.59 5.33
N LEU A 53 15.23 -2.80 6.21
CA LEU A 53 16.23 -3.30 7.16
C LEU A 53 15.61 -4.30 8.16
N MET A 54 14.40 -4.03 8.66
CA MET A 54 13.68 -4.93 9.58
C MET A 54 13.33 -6.27 8.92
N TYR A 55 12.76 -6.26 7.71
CA TYR A 55 12.46 -7.48 6.95
C TYR A 55 13.73 -8.30 6.64
N THR A 56 14.82 -7.62 6.27
CA THR A 56 16.11 -8.26 6.00
C THR A 56 16.68 -8.90 7.27
N TYR A 57 16.67 -8.18 8.40
CA TYR A 57 17.13 -8.68 9.70
C TYR A 57 16.32 -9.91 10.15
N ILE A 58 15.00 -9.86 10.06
CA ILE A 58 14.14 -11.01 10.43
C ILE A 58 14.43 -12.21 9.54
N SER A 59 14.56 -12.01 8.23
CA SER A 59 14.84 -13.09 7.27
C SER A 59 16.20 -13.75 7.55
N ILE A 60 17.25 -12.96 7.83
CA ILE A 60 18.58 -13.48 8.18
C ILE A 60 18.52 -14.31 9.47
N ASN A 61 17.87 -13.81 10.53
CA ASN A 61 17.76 -14.55 11.79
C ASN A 61 16.96 -15.85 11.65
N MET A 62 15.93 -15.86 10.80
CA MET A 62 15.13 -17.05 10.55
C MET A 62 15.91 -18.10 9.72
N LEU A 63 16.76 -17.65 8.79
CA LEU A 63 17.69 -18.50 8.03
C LEU A 63 18.81 -19.08 8.92
N THR A 64 19.38 -18.29 9.84
CA THR A 64 20.43 -18.79 10.74
C THR A 64 19.89 -19.76 11.79
N ALA A 65 18.67 -19.53 12.29
CA ALA A 65 17.99 -20.42 13.21
C ALA A 65 17.67 -21.79 12.59
N THR A 66 17.45 -21.84 11.27
CA THR A 66 17.20 -23.09 10.53
C THR A 66 18.47 -23.80 10.08
N SER A 67 19.59 -23.08 9.89
CA SER A 67 20.89 -23.69 9.57
C SER A 67 21.67 -24.21 10.79
N GLY A 68 21.35 -23.76 12.00
CA GLY A 68 22.01 -24.17 13.25
C GLY A 68 21.69 -25.59 13.74
N GLY A 69 20.79 -26.31 13.06
CA GLY A 69 20.39 -27.69 13.38
C GLY A 69 21.23 -28.80 12.72
N PHE A 70 22.23 -28.45 11.91
CA PHE A 70 23.15 -29.43 11.30
C PHE A 70 24.54 -29.34 11.92
N THR A 71 24.69 -29.76 13.17
CA THR A 71 25.98 -30.26 13.68
C THR A 71 25.90 -31.78 13.72
N SER A 72 26.21 -32.42 12.58
CA SER A 72 26.62 -33.82 12.55
C SER A 72 28.11 -33.90 12.86
N GLY A 73 28.46 -34.48 14.01
CA GLY A 73 29.82 -34.73 14.46
C GLY A 73 29.82 -35.18 15.91
#